data_AF-A0A4Y2SD93-F1
#
_entry.id   AF-A0A4Y2SD93-F1
#
_cell.length_a   1.000
_cell.length_b   1.000
_cell.length_c   1.000
_cell.angle_alpha   90.00
_cell.angle_beta   90.00
_cell.angle_gamma   90.00
#
_symmetry.space_group_name_H-M   'P 1'
#
loop_
_entity.id
_entity.type
_entity.pdbx_description
1 polymer ?
#
loop_
_entity_poly.entity_id
_entity_poly.type
_entity_poly.pdbx_seq_one_letter_code
_entity_poly.pdbx_strand_id
1 'polypeptide(L)'
;IEKFYKSTRDIEWGILNNEIYILQSRPVTNVAAETDNEIKHEFDPPLRCENEYFSVANVGEVMPGATSPLGLELILKCFGNILKRMAVEKNIQDSMFQSKYYNTGLLPYYNHMMITVAELIARYGFDTPASKGFQISLFGRIIDDPDILEYTKEKMKGGPKPTIRSQMRYYWNLFSYDLGFEKAKKELDNYHLNFLKTKTAKEAFKALLETVSDFDKFISYHFEGTESSSNWNMYLFQTLCDANERFDTDVYSDFARLLGTSSNVESANVPQAMQEVALQIVKDIEPEKFHAMTIEDAENWLQTTTSLAGYRFRQFLKRHGHRCLKEFDVHSVTWDMNPKLLVKLLQNLAGSARDDGKKEEENIGKIFSQLNVPLSFMDKCLLRFVLPNCRRAVRAREAGKSLTIKCFHYWRKGYSHLGKLMVSEGRLPDEKLIFFLTLEEMEDLLETRSPSLISRANYRKRIFSVVENYKFPEIMKGLPKPVNDEDESADIYEFIADLTMK
;
A
#
# COMPACT_ATOMS: atom_id res chain seq x y z
N ILE A 1 41.70 14.53 28.45
CA ILE A 1 41.26 15.29 27.26
C ILE A 1 39.74 15.23 27.12
N GLU A 2 39.11 14.06 27.03
CA GLU A 2 37.65 13.92 26.89
C GLU A 2 36.86 14.53 28.05
N LYS A 3 37.31 14.34 29.31
CA LYS A 3 36.69 15.00 30.49
C LYS A 3 36.66 16.53 30.40
N PHE A 4 37.64 17.13 29.70
CA PHE A 4 37.74 18.57 29.47
C PHE A 4 36.78 19.00 28.35
N TYR A 5 36.77 18.28 27.21
CA TYR A 5 35.92 18.60 26.05
C TYR A 5 34.48 18.05 26.13
N LYS A 6 34.15 17.27 27.18
CA LYS A 6 32.83 16.64 27.39
C LYS A 6 32.31 15.85 26.17
N SER A 7 33.23 15.29 25.38
CA SER A 7 32.94 14.55 24.15
C SER A 7 34.07 13.59 23.84
N THR A 8 33.78 12.51 23.11
CA THR A 8 34.78 11.57 22.60
C THR A 8 35.72 12.27 21.63
N ARG A 9 37.03 12.05 21.76
CA ARG A 9 38.04 12.75 20.96
C ARG A 9 38.94 11.78 20.20
N ASP A 10 39.04 11.98 18.90
CA ASP A 10 40.13 11.43 18.10
C ASP A 10 41.36 12.32 18.34
N ILE A 11 42.45 11.73 18.81
CA ILE A 11 43.68 12.46 19.19
C ILE A 11 44.88 11.93 18.43
N GLU A 12 45.69 12.85 17.92
CA GLU A 12 47.02 12.56 17.41
C GLU A 12 48.02 13.01 18.46
N TRP A 13 48.98 12.16 18.79
CA TRP A 13 49.99 12.43 19.82
C TRP A 13 51.36 11.91 19.39
N GLY A 14 52.42 12.47 19.99
CA GLY A 14 53.80 12.08 19.72
C GLY A 14 54.65 12.12 20.99
N ILE A 15 55.84 11.52 20.91
CA ILE A 15 56.81 11.53 22.01
C ILE A 15 58.08 12.24 21.55
N LEU A 16 58.58 13.15 22.37
CA LEU A 16 59.89 13.75 22.20
C LEU A 16 60.56 13.89 23.57
N ASN A 17 61.82 13.45 23.70
CA ASN A 17 62.60 13.55 24.94
C ASN A 17 61.89 12.99 26.20
N ASN A 18 61.26 11.82 26.09
CA ASN A 18 60.46 11.20 27.15
C ASN A 18 59.21 11.98 27.60
N GLU A 19 58.79 13.00 26.84
CA GLU A 19 57.55 13.73 27.09
C GLU A 19 56.51 13.44 26.00
N ILE A 20 55.24 13.38 26.41
CA ILE A 20 54.09 13.13 25.53
C ILE A 20 53.47 14.47 25.12
N TYR A 21 53.32 14.66 23.81
CA TYR A 21 52.72 15.84 23.20
C TYR A 21 51.41 15.47 22.50
N ILE A 22 50.38 16.29 22.68
CA ILE A 22 49.15 16.20 21.89
C ILE A 22 49.30 17.09 20.68
N LEU A 23 49.28 16.50 19.49
CA LEU A 23 49.45 17.20 18.20
C LEU A 23 48.10 17.67 17.67
N GLN A 24 47.05 16.87 17.84
CA GLN A 24 45.70 17.19 17.41
C GLN A 24 44.67 16.59 18.35
N SER A 25 43.51 17.24 18.49
CA SER A 25 42.32 16.65 19.08
C SER A 25 41.09 17.14 18.32
N ARG A 26 40.32 16.21 17.73
CA ARG A 26 39.05 16.51 17.04
C ARG A 26 37.91 15.66 17.63
N PRO A 27 36.66 16.15 17.65
CA PRO A 27 35.53 15.33 18.08
C PRO A 27 35.42 14.08 17.22
N VAL A 28 35.16 12.91 17.81
CA VAL A 28 34.77 11.74 17.03
C VAL A 28 33.33 11.95 16.56
N THR A 29 33.14 12.17 15.26
CA THR A 29 31.83 12.44 14.68
C THR A 29 31.01 11.17 14.40
N ASN A 30 31.66 10.00 14.40
CA ASN A 30 31.02 8.73 14.04
C ASN A 30 30.44 7.96 15.23
N VAL A 31 30.75 8.34 16.48
CA VAL A 31 30.24 7.63 17.68
C VAL A 31 28.71 7.76 17.82
N ALA A 32 28.14 8.83 17.26
CA ALA A 32 26.68 9.03 17.18
C ALA A 32 26.16 8.87 15.74
N ALA A 33 26.93 8.24 14.84
CA ALA A 33 26.43 7.94 13.50
C ALA A 33 25.40 6.81 13.60
N GLU A 34 24.27 6.99 12.92
CA GLU A 34 23.25 5.95 12.83
C GLU A 34 23.85 4.69 12.20
N THR A 35 23.57 3.54 12.78
CA THR A 35 23.95 2.23 12.27
C THR A 35 22.98 1.78 11.19
N ASP A 36 23.38 0.80 10.37
CA ASP A 36 22.49 0.18 9.39
C ASP A 36 21.24 -0.38 10.11
N ASN A 37 21.40 -0.94 11.31
CA ASN A 37 20.31 -1.42 12.16
C ASN A 37 19.34 -0.29 12.56
N GLU A 38 19.85 0.85 13.02
CA GLU A 38 19.00 2.00 13.37
C GLU A 38 18.24 2.55 12.16
N ILE A 39 18.86 2.61 10.97
CA ILE A 39 18.19 3.05 9.74
C ILE A 39 17.15 2.03 9.25
N LYS A 40 17.43 0.73 9.36
CA LYS A 40 16.48 -0.35 8.99
C LYS A 40 15.22 -0.32 9.86
N HIS A 41 15.36 0.00 11.14
CA HIS A 41 14.28 -0.03 12.14
C HIS A 41 13.66 1.35 12.44
N GLU A 42 14.09 2.40 11.76
CA GLU A 42 13.69 3.78 12.08
C GLU A 42 12.16 3.99 12.10
N PHE A 43 11.46 3.34 11.18
CA PHE A 43 10.01 3.48 11.04
C PHE A 43 9.23 2.39 11.79
N ASP A 44 9.91 1.44 12.44
CA ASP A 44 9.25 0.34 13.14
C ASP A 44 8.51 0.88 14.37
N PRO A 45 7.22 0.55 14.55
CA PRO A 45 6.49 0.96 15.73
C PRO A 45 6.91 0.12 16.94
N PRO A 46 6.73 0.67 18.15
CA PRO A 46 6.93 -0.10 19.37
C PRO A 46 6.00 -1.32 19.39
N LEU A 47 6.57 -2.48 19.70
CA LEU A 47 5.83 -3.72 19.87
C LEU A 47 4.97 -3.66 21.13
N ARG A 48 3.70 -4.08 21.05
CA ARG A 48 2.81 -4.11 22.22
C ARG A 48 3.25 -5.18 23.23
N CYS A 49 3.52 -6.39 22.75
CA CYS A 49 4.02 -7.52 23.53
C CYS A 49 4.61 -8.62 22.61
N GLU A 50 5.37 -9.55 23.19
CA GLU A 50 6.02 -10.65 22.46
C GLU A 50 5.03 -11.63 21.79
N ASN A 51 3.79 -11.69 22.28
CA ASN A 51 2.71 -12.53 21.74
C ASN A 51 1.85 -11.81 20.68
N GLU A 52 2.30 -10.67 20.15
CA GLU A 52 1.61 -10.03 19.03
C GLU A 52 1.95 -10.74 17.72
N TYR A 53 0.98 -10.79 16.81
CA TYR A 53 1.12 -11.46 15.52
C TYR A 53 0.90 -10.49 14.37
N PHE A 54 1.79 -10.54 13.39
CA PHE A 54 1.77 -9.72 12.19
C PHE A 54 1.63 -10.57 10.95
N SER A 55 1.04 -10.01 9.91
CA SER A 55 0.91 -10.68 8.62
C SER A 55 1.12 -9.74 7.45
N VAL A 56 1.72 -10.30 6.40
CA VAL A 56 1.79 -9.70 5.06
C VAL A 56 0.68 -10.20 4.13
N ALA A 57 -0.24 -11.05 4.61
CA ALA A 57 -1.37 -11.52 3.82
C ALA A 57 -2.19 -10.33 3.31
N ASN A 58 -2.58 -10.36 2.03
CA ASN A 58 -3.20 -9.27 1.28
C ASN A 58 -2.32 -8.01 1.10
N VAL A 59 -1.72 -7.47 2.17
CA VAL A 59 -0.91 -6.24 2.08
C VAL A 59 0.35 -6.44 1.26
N GLY A 60 1.00 -7.59 1.34
CA GLY A 60 2.17 -7.91 0.51
C GLY A 60 1.85 -8.00 -0.98
N GLU A 61 0.60 -8.25 -1.37
CA GLU A 61 0.15 -8.17 -2.78
C GLU A 61 -0.11 -6.72 -3.20
N VAL A 62 -0.73 -5.94 -2.32
CA VAL A 62 -1.21 -4.58 -2.62
C VAL A 62 -0.09 -3.54 -2.49
N MET A 63 0.82 -3.74 -1.54
CA MET A 63 1.98 -2.90 -1.20
C MET A 63 3.23 -3.81 -1.12
N PRO A 64 3.67 -4.40 -2.23
CA PRO A 64 4.80 -5.32 -2.23
C PRO A 64 6.12 -4.59 -1.96
N GLY A 65 7.03 -5.25 -1.25
CA GLY A 65 8.36 -4.71 -0.95
C GLY A 65 8.35 -3.59 0.09
N ALA A 66 9.50 -2.93 0.25
CA ALA A 66 9.62 -1.80 1.15
C ALA A 66 8.94 -0.56 0.56
N THR A 67 8.45 0.35 1.40
CA THR A 67 7.89 1.64 0.98
C THR A 67 8.84 2.77 1.35
N SER A 68 9.05 3.73 0.43
CA SER A 68 9.93 4.87 0.71
C SER A 68 9.49 5.62 1.98
N PRO A 69 10.41 6.28 2.72
CA PRO A 69 10.08 7.07 3.90
C PRO A 69 8.89 8.02 3.72
N LEU A 70 8.89 8.81 2.64
CA LEU A 70 7.77 9.69 2.32
C LEU A 70 6.48 8.91 2.02
N GLY A 71 6.58 7.78 1.31
CA GLY A 71 5.45 6.91 1.04
C GLY A 71 4.81 6.38 2.33
N LEU A 72 5.61 5.92 3.28
CA LEU A 72 5.15 5.45 4.59
C LEU A 72 4.37 6.54 5.32
N GLU A 73 4.91 7.75 5.39
CA GLU A 73 4.23 8.85 6.07
C GLU A 73 2.88 9.19 5.45
N LEU A 74 2.82 9.30 4.11
CA LEU A 74 1.57 9.60 3.42
C LEU A 74 0.53 8.50 3.64
N ILE A 75 0.94 7.23 3.56
CA ILE A 75 0.07 6.08 3.81
C ILE A 75 -0.43 6.11 5.26
N LEU A 76 0.48 6.15 6.24
CA LEU A 76 0.14 6.04 7.66
C LEU A 76 -0.71 7.22 8.14
N LYS A 77 -0.34 8.45 7.78
CA LYS A 77 -1.11 9.65 8.17
C LYS A 77 -2.48 9.66 7.49
N CYS A 78 -2.58 9.34 6.20
CA CYS A 78 -3.86 9.35 5.49
C CYS A 78 -4.78 8.20 5.93
N PHE A 79 -4.28 6.97 5.93
CA PHE A 79 -5.08 5.80 6.29
C PHE A 79 -5.45 5.83 7.77
N GLY A 80 -4.50 6.21 8.63
CA GLY A 80 -4.73 6.34 10.07
C GLY A 80 -5.86 7.32 10.39
N ASN A 81 -5.92 8.49 9.73
CA ASN A 81 -7.00 9.45 9.93
C ASN A 81 -8.37 8.91 9.51
N ILE A 82 -8.46 8.24 8.36
CA ILE A 82 -9.70 7.64 7.86
C ILE A 82 -10.16 6.51 8.80
N LEU A 83 -9.27 5.58 9.14
CA LEU A 83 -9.58 4.45 10.02
C LEU A 83 -9.99 4.92 11.41
N LYS A 84 -9.32 5.94 11.97
CA LYS A 84 -9.68 6.56 13.25
C LYS A 84 -11.08 7.17 13.21
N ARG A 85 -11.42 7.89 12.13
CA ARG A 85 -12.78 8.44 11.95
C ARG A 85 -13.81 7.31 11.87
N MET A 86 -13.55 6.27 11.07
CA MET A 86 -14.44 5.11 10.97
C MET A 86 -14.64 4.40 12.31
N ALA A 87 -13.58 4.26 13.13
CA ALA A 87 -13.66 3.66 14.46
C ALA A 87 -14.53 4.48 15.41
N VAL A 88 -14.30 5.81 15.46
CA VAL A 88 -15.12 6.75 16.26
C VAL A 88 -16.59 6.69 15.84
N GLU A 89 -16.87 6.66 14.54
CA GLU A 89 -18.23 6.55 14.03
C GLU A 89 -18.94 5.25 14.45
N LYS A 90 -18.21 4.14 14.53
CA LYS A 90 -18.77 2.86 14.96
C LYS A 90 -18.86 2.72 16.47
N ASN A 91 -18.46 3.76 17.21
CA ASN A 91 -18.33 3.73 18.67
C ASN A 91 -17.43 2.56 19.13
N ILE A 92 -16.45 2.19 18.31
CA ILE A 92 -15.44 1.21 18.67
C ILE A 92 -14.48 1.95 19.60
N GLN A 93 -14.48 1.55 20.87
CA GLN A 93 -13.53 2.03 21.86
C GLN A 93 -12.18 1.37 21.55
N ASP A 94 -11.48 1.93 20.57
CA ASP A 94 -10.44 1.20 19.87
C ASP A 94 -9.06 1.38 20.49
N SER A 95 -8.36 0.27 20.73
CA SER A 95 -6.93 0.26 21.02
C SER A 95 -6.06 0.63 19.80
N MET A 96 -6.53 0.46 18.56
CA MET A 96 -5.79 0.74 17.32
C MET A 96 -5.39 2.23 17.18
N PHE A 97 -6.18 3.16 17.74
CA PHE A 97 -5.99 4.60 17.52
C PHE A 97 -6.03 5.48 18.78
N GLN A 98 -6.33 4.92 19.95
CA GLN A 98 -6.32 5.65 21.22
C GLN A 98 -5.06 5.42 22.05
N SER A 99 -4.35 4.30 21.83
CA SER A 99 -3.11 4.03 22.56
C SER A 99 -2.04 5.05 22.17
N LYS A 100 -1.42 5.66 23.18
CA LYS A 100 -0.26 6.55 23.00
C LYS A 100 1.06 5.78 22.93
N TYR A 101 1.03 4.48 23.19
CA TYR A 101 2.23 3.67 23.44
C TYR A 101 2.52 2.66 22.34
N TYR A 102 1.51 2.26 21.58
CA TYR A 102 1.62 1.31 20.48
C TYR A 102 0.49 1.59 19.48
N ASN A 103 0.73 1.29 18.22
CA ASN A 103 -0.28 1.35 17.17
C ASN A 103 -0.72 -0.08 16.85
N THR A 104 -1.95 -0.29 16.39
CA THR A 104 -2.36 -1.59 15.82
C THR A 104 -3.16 -1.40 14.53
N GLY A 105 -3.43 -2.48 13.81
CA GLY A 105 -3.96 -2.40 12.44
C GLY A 105 -2.81 -2.46 11.44
N LEU A 106 -2.62 -1.40 10.64
CA LEU A 106 -1.64 -1.34 9.56
C LEU A 106 -0.36 -0.62 10.00
N LEU A 107 0.78 -1.32 10.00
CA LEU A 107 2.05 -0.89 10.59
C LEU A 107 3.23 -1.22 9.67
N PRO A 108 4.29 -0.38 9.63
CA PRO A 108 5.51 -0.73 8.91
C PRO A 108 6.50 -1.50 9.81
N TYR A 109 7.21 -2.49 9.27
CA TYR A 109 8.45 -3.01 9.86
C TYR A 109 9.48 -3.18 8.73
N TYR A 110 10.71 -2.70 8.91
CA TYR A 110 11.73 -2.62 7.84
C TYR A 110 11.25 -1.88 6.59
N ASN A 111 10.37 -0.90 6.76
CA ASN A 111 9.64 -0.23 5.67
C ASN A 111 8.61 -1.11 4.92
N HIS A 112 8.36 -2.35 5.31
CA HIS A 112 7.31 -3.20 4.74
C HIS A 112 6.00 -3.03 5.52
N MET A 113 4.89 -2.86 4.79
CA MET A 113 3.57 -2.71 5.41
C MET A 113 3.03 -4.08 5.86
N MET A 114 2.57 -4.15 7.10
CA MET A 114 2.06 -5.37 7.76
C MET A 114 0.75 -5.06 8.49
N ILE A 115 -0.06 -6.10 8.75
CA ILE A 115 -1.27 -5.97 9.56
C ILE A 115 -1.23 -6.87 10.79
N THR A 116 -1.76 -6.40 11.91
CA THR A 116 -1.95 -7.22 13.12
C THR A 116 -3.04 -8.29 12.92
N VAL A 117 -2.70 -9.55 13.20
CA VAL A 117 -3.56 -10.72 12.91
C VAL A 117 -4.80 -10.76 13.81
N ALA A 118 -4.66 -10.47 15.10
CA ALA A 118 -5.76 -10.58 16.06
C ALA A 118 -6.96 -9.68 15.69
N GLU A 119 -6.71 -8.42 15.32
CA GLU A 119 -7.75 -7.50 14.86
C GLU A 119 -8.42 -7.97 13.58
N LEU A 120 -7.66 -8.58 12.66
CA LEU A 120 -8.20 -9.10 11.41
C LEU A 120 -9.13 -10.29 11.66
N ILE A 121 -8.65 -11.30 12.39
CA ILE A 121 -9.44 -12.52 12.58
C ILE A 121 -10.64 -12.28 13.47
N ALA A 122 -10.60 -11.32 14.41
CA ALA A 122 -11.73 -11.01 15.27
C ALA A 122 -12.61 -9.85 14.78
N ARG A 123 -12.38 -9.34 13.57
CA ARG A 123 -13.10 -8.19 13.00
C ARG A 123 -14.63 -8.33 13.06
N TYR A 124 -15.13 -9.55 12.88
CA TYR A 124 -16.57 -9.89 12.92
C TYR A 124 -16.94 -10.74 14.15
N GLY A 125 -16.21 -10.55 15.26
CA GLY A 125 -16.31 -11.38 16.45
C GLY A 125 -15.35 -12.56 16.43
N PHE A 126 -15.07 -13.13 17.61
CA PHE A 126 -14.21 -14.30 17.75
C PHE A 126 -14.99 -15.58 17.41
N ASP A 127 -14.40 -16.43 16.57
CA ASP A 127 -14.93 -17.76 16.18
C ASP A 127 -16.35 -17.75 15.59
N THR A 128 -16.76 -16.65 14.97
CA THR A 128 -18.05 -16.57 14.25
C THR A 128 -17.90 -17.09 12.82
N PRO A 129 -18.97 -17.65 12.20
CA PRO A 129 -18.95 -17.98 10.77
C PRO A 129 -18.52 -16.81 9.87
N ALA A 130 -18.95 -15.59 10.25
CA ALA A 130 -18.56 -14.34 9.61
C ALA A 130 -17.05 -14.07 9.68
N SER A 131 -16.44 -14.23 10.86
CA SER A 131 -15.00 -14.13 11.05
C SER A 131 -14.25 -15.18 10.23
N LYS A 132 -14.72 -16.43 10.22
CA LYS A 132 -14.13 -17.51 9.40
C LYS A 132 -14.20 -17.20 7.90
N GLY A 133 -15.33 -16.71 7.41
CA GLY A 133 -15.48 -16.24 6.03
C GLY A 133 -14.50 -15.11 5.68
N PHE A 134 -14.29 -14.17 6.61
CA PHE A 134 -13.30 -13.10 6.42
C PHE A 134 -11.86 -13.63 6.40
N GLN A 135 -11.51 -14.58 7.29
CA GLN A 135 -10.19 -15.21 7.30
C GLN A 135 -9.86 -15.88 5.96
N ILE A 136 -10.81 -16.61 5.39
CA ILE A 136 -10.66 -17.20 4.06
C ILE A 136 -10.38 -16.13 3.01
N SER A 137 -11.12 -15.04 3.03
CA SER A 137 -10.96 -13.97 2.03
C SER A 137 -9.57 -13.31 2.07
N LEU A 138 -8.88 -13.40 3.22
CA LEU A 138 -7.60 -12.77 3.46
C LEU A 138 -6.42 -13.75 3.35
N PHE A 139 -6.54 -14.92 3.98
CA PHE A 139 -5.50 -15.95 4.12
C PHE A 139 -5.71 -17.15 3.18
N GLY A 140 -6.83 -17.21 2.46
CA GLY A 140 -7.23 -18.40 1.69
C GLY A 140 -7.66 -19.60 2.56
N ARG A 141 -7.62 -19.48 3.88
CA ARG A 141 -7.89 -20.55 4.85
C ARG A 141 -8.37 -19.99 6.19
N ILE A 142 -8.93 -20.85 7.04
CA ILE A 142 -9.13 -20.54 8.46
C ILE A 142 -7.79 -20.71 9.19
N ILE A 143 -7.47 -19.78 10.08
CA ILE A 143 -6.31 -19.88 10.96
C ILE A 143 -6.69 -20.75 12.16
N ASP A 144 -6.07 -21.93 12.24
CA ASP A 144 -6.25 -22.92 13.32
C ASP A 144 -4.94 -23.07 14.11
N ASP A 145 -4.47 -21.94 14.66
CA ASP A 145 -3.29 -21.89 15.52
C ASP A 145 -3.75 -21.56 16.95
N PRO A 146 -3.55 -22.49 17.92
CA PRO A 146 -4.03 -22.30 19.29
C PRO A 146 -3.53 -21.03 19.96
N ASP A 147 -2.26 -20.65 19.75
CA ASP A 147 -1.66 -19.48 20.39
C ASP A 147 -2.27 -18.19 19.82
N ILE A 148 -2.47 -18.13 18.49
CA ILE A 148 -3.11 -16.99 17.82
C ILE A 148 -4.57 -16.84 18.30
N LEU A 149 -5.29 -17.96 18.39
CA LEU A 149 -6.70 -17.98 18.82
C LEU A 149 -6.84 -17.58 20.29
N GLU A 150 -5.97 -18.07 21.17
CA GLU A 150 -5.96 -17.68 22.58
C GLU A 150 -5.67 -16.19 22.75
N TYR A 151 -4.59 -15.69 22.13
CA TYR A 151 -4.24 -14.27 22.16
C TYR A 151 -5.37 -13.37 21.66
N THR A 152 -6.00 -13.76 20.54
CA THR A 152 -7.13 -13.04 19.97
C THR A 152 -8.32 -13.00 20.91
N LYS A 153 -8.65 -14.14 21.53
CA LYS A 153 -9.76 -14.24 22.48
C LYS A 153 -9.55 -13.35 23.70
N GLU A 154 -8.32 -13.25 24.21
CA GLU A 154 -7.98 -12.34 25.31
C GLU A 154 -8.19 -10.87 24.91
N LYS A 155 -7.78 -10.49 23.70
CA LYS A 155 -7.90 -9.14 23.17
C LYS A 155 -9.35 -8.67 23.00
N MET A 156 -10.27 -9.60 22.70
CA MET A 156 -11.68 -9.31 22.44
C MET A 156 -12.56 -9.20 23.70
N LYS A 157 -12.00 -9.39 24.90
CA LYS A 157 -12.75 -9.24 26.16
C LYS A 157 -13.11 -7.76 26.41
N GLY A 158 -14.33 -7.35 26.08
CA GLY A 158 -14.94 -6.12 26.61
C GLY A 158 -15.14 -4.95 25.65
N GLY A 159 -15.57 -5.18 24.41
CA GLY A 159 -15.99 -4.10 23.51
C GLY A 159 -17.40 -3.56 23.81
N PRO A 160 -17.68 -2.26 23.61
CA PRO A 160 -19.03 -1.72 23.73
C PRO A 160 -19.99 -2.37 22.72
N LYS A 161 -21.21 -2.69 23.15
CA LYS A 161 -22.24 -3.20 22.23
C LYS A 161 -22.61 -2.12 21.20
N PRO A 162 -22.84 -2.49 19.93
CA PRO A 162 -23.22 -1.52 18.91
C PRO A 162 -24.57 -0.88 19.25
N THR A 163 -24.57 0.46 19.33
CA THR A 163 -25.79 1.26 19.52
C THR A 163 -26.80 1.06 18.37
N ILE A 164 -28.08 1.36 18.59
CA ILE A 164 -29.10 1.33 17.52
C ILE A 164 -28.70 2.26 16.36
N ARG A 165 -28.12 3.43 16.66
CA ARG A 165 -27.63 4.38 15.66
C ARG A 165 -26.51 3.77 14.80
N SER A 166 -25.55 3.09 15.41
CA SER A 166 -24.46 2.45 14.66
C SER A 166 -24.96 1.27 13.81
N GLN A 167 -25.96 0.52 14.29
CA GLN A 167 -26.62 -0.53 13.50
C GLN A 167 -27.38 0.04 12.30
N MET A 168 -28.21 1.08 12.49
CA MET A 168 -28.92 1.75 11.41
C MET A 168 -27.95 2.29 10.34
N ARG A 169 -26.85 2.91 10.78
CA ARG A 169 -25.82 3.40 9.87
C ARG A 169 -25.10 2.27 9.14
N TYR A 170 -24.80 1.15 9.80
CA TYR A 170 -24.21 -0.02 9.14
C TYR A 170 -25.08 -0.47 7.95
N TYR A 171 -26.40 -0.62 8.16
CA TYR A 171 -27.31 -0.98 7.06
C TYR A 171 -27.41 0.09 5.99
N TRP A 172 -27.43 1.37 6.36
CA TRP A 172 -27.38 2.46 5.39
C TRP A 172 -26.12 2.38 4.52
N ASN A 173 -24.96 2.18 5.13
CA ASN A 173 -23.66 2.11 4.43
C ASN A 173 -23.60 0.93 3.46
N LEU A 174 -24.20 -0.22 3.79
CA LEU A 174 -24.28 -1.39 2.89
C LEU A 174 -24.91 -1.08 1.52
N PHE A 175 -25.73 -0.02 1.43
CA PHE A 175 -26.40 0.37 0.19
C PHE A 175 -26.00 1.74 -0.34
N SER A 176 -25.23 2.53 0.43
CA SER A 176 -24.89 3.92 0.08
C SER A 176 -23.41 4.18 -0.21
N TYR A 177 -22.53 3.19 -0.02
CA TYR A 177 -21.07 3.32 -0.17
C TYR A 177 -20.57 3.84 -1.54
N ASP A 178 -21.36 3.68 -2.60
CA ASP A 178 -21.02 4.13 -3.96
C ASP A 178 -21.79 5.40 -4.37
N LEU A 179 -22.60 5.97 -3.48
CA LEU A 179 -23.30 7.22 -3.74
C LEU A 179 -22.30 8.37 -3.93
N GLY A 180 -22.53 9.16 -4.97
CA GLY A 180 -21.65 10.28 -5.31
C GLY A 180 -20.32 9.89 -5.94
N PHE A 181 -20.01 8.59 -6.09
CA PHE A 181 -18.73 8.13 -6.62
C PHE A 181 -18.39 8.75 -7.98
N GLU A 182 -19.33 8.75 -8.94
CA GLU A 182 -19.09 9.34 -10.28
C GLU A 182 -18.84 10.86 -10.22
N LYS A 183 -19.46 11.56 -9.26
CA LYS A 183 -19.19 12.97 -9.03
C LYS A 183 -17.78 13.16 -8.45
N ALA A 184 -17.43 12.36 -7.44
CA ALA A 184 -16.10 12.39 -6.81
C ALA A 184 -14.98 12.05 -7.81
N LYS A 185 -15.20 11.06 -8.67
CA LYS A 185 -14.29 10.71 -9.77
C LYS A 185 -14.07 11.88 -10.72
N LYS A 186 -15.14 12.51 -11.21
CA LYS A 186 -15.05 13.70 -12.08
C LYS A 186 -14.35 14.87 -11.38
N GLU A 187 -14.58 15.04 -10.08
CA GLU A 187 -13.92 16.07 -9.29
C GLU A 187 -12.41 15.81 -9.20
N LEU A 188 -11.99 14.58 -8.89
CA LEU A 188 -10.58 14.20 -8.85
C LEU A 188 -9.93 14.28 -10.24
N ASP A 189 -10.63 13.88 -11.30
CA ASP A 189 -10.16 13.99 -12.69
C ASP A 189 -9.85 15.45 -13.09
N ASN A 190 -10.55 16.42 -12.48
CA ASN A 190 -10.39 17.85 -12.73
C ASN A 190 -9.75 18.59 -11.55
N TYR A 191 -9.07 17.89 -10.65
CA TYR A 191 -8.42 18.50 -9.50
C TYR A 191 -7.40 19.55 -9.96
N HIS A 192 -7.34 20.69 -9.27
CA HIS A 192 -6.68 21.90 -9.76
C HIS A 192 -5.14 21.81 -9.84
N LEU A 193 -4.53 20.85 -9.11
CA LEU A 193 -3.08 20.58 -9.08
C LEU A 193 -2.24 21.86 -8.90
N ASN A 194 -2.65 22.75 -7.99
CA ASN A 194 -2.01 24.07 -7.85
C ASN A 194 -0.56 23.97 -7.39
N PHE A 195 -0.21 22.91 -6.68
CA PHE A 195 1.17 22.61 -6.29
C PHE A 195 2.12 22.43 -7.49
N LEU A 196 1.63 22.18 -8.71
CA LEU A 196 2.47 22.13 -9.93
C LEU A 196 2.73 23.51 -10.54
N LYS A 197 2.00 24.54 -10.10
CA LYS A 197 2.08 25.91 -10.63
C LYS A 197 2.92 26.84 -9.75
N THR A 198 3.35 26.35 -8.58
CA THR A 198 4.16 27.09 -7.62
C THR A 198 5.58 27.30 -8.15
N LYS A 199 6.21 28.38 -7.69
CA LYS A 199 7.55 28.79 -8.16
C LYS A 199 8.65 28.55 -7.13
N THR A 200 8.28 28.40 -5.87
CA THR A 200 9.22 28.13 -4.78
C THR A 200 8.89 26.81 -4.09
N ALA A 201 9.91 26.16 -3.53
CA ALA A 201 9.76 24.91 -2.81
C ALA A 201 8.83 25.08 -1.60
N LYS A 202 8.91 26.21 -0.88
CA LYS A 202 8.04 26.50 0.27
C LYS A 202 6.56 26.61 -0.13
N GLU A 203 6.26 27.29 -1.24
CA GLU A 203 4.89 27.35 -1.78
C GLU A 203 4.40 25.96 -2.22
N ALA A 204 5.24 25.19 -2.92
CA ALA A 204 4.89 23.84 -3.37
C ALA A 204 4.59 22.91 -2.20
N PHE A 205 5.44 22.92 -1.17
CA PHE A 205 5.27 22.11 0.03
C PHE A 205 3.98 22.47 0.79
N LYS A 206 3.71 23.76 1.00
CA LYS A 206 2.47 24.21 1.62
C LYS A 206 1.23 23.75 0.83
N ALA A 207 1.25 23.94 -0.49
CA ALA A 207 0.16 23.52 -1.36
C ALA A 207 -0.04 21.98 -1.35
N LEU A 208 1.02 21.20 -1.16
CA LEU A 208 0.93 19.74 -1.00
C LEU A 208 0.30 19.34 0.33
N LEU A 209 0.65 19.99 1.44
CA LEU A 209 0.05 19.71 2.74
C LEU A 209 -1.47 19.98 2.74
N GLU A 210 -1.92 21.02 2.04
CA GLU A 210 -3.36 21.33 1.88
C GLU A 210 -4.13 20.20 1.18
N THR A 211 -3.49 19.46 0.25
CA THR A 211 -4.15 18.37 -0.48
C THR A 211 -4.52 17.17 0.38
N VAL A 212 -3.92 17.01 1.57
CA VAL A 212 -4.20 15.86 2.46
C VAL A 212 -5.67 15.85 2.88
N SER A 213 -6.23 17.02 3.18
CA SER A 213 -7.64 17.14 3.54
C SER A 213 -8.56 17.00 2.32
N ASP A 214 -8.13 17.47 1.15
CA ASP A 214 -8.91 17.33 -0.09
C ASP A 214 -9.02 15.87 -0.53
N PHE A 215 -7.94 15.10 -0.39
CA PHE A 215 -7.88 13.72 -0.86
C PHE A 215 -8.56 12.72 0.06
N ASP A 216 -8.78 13.07 1.33
CA ASP A 216 -9.44 12.24 2.33
C ASP A 216 -10.78 11.65 1.83
N LYS A 217 -11.63 12.47 1.20
CA LYS A 217 -12.93 12.00 0.68
C LYS A 217 -12.79 10.99 -0.46
N PHE A 218 -11.78 11.14 -1.32
CA PHE A 218 -11.58 10.24 -2.46
C PHE A 218 -11.05 8.90 -1.97
N ILE A 219 -10.14 8.94 -1.00
CA ILE A 219 -9.52 7.76 -0.40
C ILE A 219 -10.54 7.00 0.46
N SER A 220 -11.50 7.69 1.09
CA SER A 220 -12.58 7.08 1.88
C SER A 220 -13.42 6.08 1.08
N TYR A 221 -13.66 6.32 -0.22
CA TYR A 221 -14.37 5.36 -1.08
C TYR A 221 -13.68 3.99 -1.14
N HIS A 222 -12.36 3.92 -1.03
CA HIS A 222 -11.64 2.64 -0.97
C HIS A 222 -11.97 1.87 0.31
N PHE A 223 -12.01 2.56 1.46
CA PHE A 223 -12.31 1.94 2.75
C PHE A 223 -13.79 1.53 2.85
N GLU A 224 -14.71 2.39 2.44
CA GLU A 224 -16.14 2.10 2.40
C GLU A 224 -16.47 0.95 1.44
N GLY A 225 -15.84 0.94 0.26
CA GLY A 225 -15.96 -0.16 -0.71
C GLY A 225 -15.36 -1.47 -0.18
N THR A 226 -14.20 -1.42 0.49
CA THR A 226 -13.57 -2.60 1.10
C THR A 226 -14.44 -3.20 2.20
N GLU A 227 -14.97 -2.37 3.09
CA GLU A 227 -15.87 -2.82 4.14
C GLU A 227 -17.17 -3.38 3.58
N SER A 228 -17.82 -2.67 2.67
CA SER A 228 -19.08 -3.12 2.08
C SER A 228 -18.91 -4.40 1.26
N SER A 229 -17.80 -4.53 0.53
CA SER A 229 -17.47 -5.76 -0.18
C SER A 229 -17.26 -6.93 0.79
N SER A 230 -16.59 -6.71 1.91
CA SER A 230 -16.38 -7.75 2.93
C SER A 230 -17.71 -8.18 3.56
N ASN A 231 -18.58 -7.22 3.90
CA ASN A 231 -19.88 -7.51 4.49
C ASN A 231 -20.81 -8.27 3.52
N TRP A 232 -20.87 -7.86 2.25
CA TRP A 232 -21.69 -8.56 1.25
C TRP A 232 -21.16 -9.97 0.96
N ASN A 233 -19.84 -10.12 0.82
CA ASN A 233 -19.20 -11.43 0.69
C ASN A 233 -19.49 -12.33 1.89
N MET A 234 -19.51 -11.78 3.09
CA MET A 234 -19.88 -12.50 4.31
C MET A 234 -21.33 -13.01 4.25
N TYR A 235 -22.31 -12.18 3.82
CA TYR A 235 -23.69 -12.65 3.66
C TYR A 235 -23.82 -13.75 2.60
N LEU A 236 -23.07 -13.62 1.51
CA LEU A 236 -23.02 -14.64 0.45
C LEU A 236 -22.48 -15.96 0.99
N PHE A 237 -21.35 -15.88 1.70
CA PHE A 237 -20.69 -17.03 2.29
C PHE A 237 -21.58 -17.72 3.34
N GLN A 238 -22.20 -16.93 4.24
CA GLN A 238 -23.13 -17.44 5.25
C GLN A 238 -24.30 -18.19 4.61
N THR A 239 -24.89 -17.65 3.54
CA THR A 239 -26.02 -18.29 2.85
C THR A 239 -25.63 -19.65 2.29
N LEU A 240 -24.41 -19.81 1.76
CA LEU A 240 -23.91 -21.10 1.27
C LEU A 240 -23.63 -22.08 2.40
N CYS A 241 -23.04 -21.61 3.51
CA CYS A 241 -22.80 -22.43 4.70
C CYS A 241 -24.10 -22.94 5.31
N ASP A 242 -25.12 -22.08 5.44
CA ASP A 242 -26.41 -22.45 6.00
C ASP A 242 -27.12 -23.48 5.10
N ALA A 243 -27.02 -23.33 3.78
CA ALA A 243 -27.60 -24.28 2.82
C ALA A 243 -26.88 -25.64 2.82
N ASN A 244 -25.56 -25.66 3.05
CA ASN A 244 -24.76 -26.88 3.05
C ASN A 244 -24.69 -27.57 4.43
N GLU A 245 -25.10 -26.87 5.49
CA GLU A 245 -24.99 -27.27 6.91
C GLU A 245 -23.54 -27.55 7.40
N ARG A 246 -22.55 -27.33 6.56
CA ARG A 246 -21.13 -27.56 6.83
C ARG A 246 -20.24 -26.64 6.03
N PHE A 247 -19.04 -26.49 6.53
CA PHE A 247 -17.98 -25.70 5.91
C PHE A 247 -17.00 -26.63 5.20
N ASP A 248 -17.05 -26.68 3.87
CA ASP A 248 -16.28 -27.63 3.05
C ASP A 248 -15.85 -27.04 1.68
N THR A 249 -15.09 -27.83 0.90
CA THR A 249 -14.57 -27.49 -0.44
C THR A 249 -15.65 -27.07 -1.44
N ASP A 250 -16.87 -27.57 -1.31
CA ASP A 250 -17.97 -27.23 -2.21
C ASP A 250 -18.45 -25.80 -1.98
N VAL A 251 -18.61 -25.40 -0.71
CA VAL A 251 -18.92 -24.00 -0.35
C VAL A 251 -17.87 -23.04 -0.91
N TYR A 252 -16.58 -23.40 -0.82
CA TYR A 252 -15.49 -22.59 -1.36
C TYR A 252 -15.55 -22.44 -2.88
N SER A 253 -15.72 -23.56 -3.59
CA SER A 253 -15.80 -23.59 -5.05
C SER A 253 -16.97 -22.74 -5.56
N ASP A 254 -18.13 -22.89 -4.92
CA ASP A 254 -19.34 -22.16 -5.30
C ASP A 254 -19.26 -20.67 -4.96
N PHE A 255 -18.71 -20.31 -3.81
CA PHE A 255 -18.44 -18.92 -3.45
C PHE A 255 -17.53 -18.24 -4.48
N ALA A 256 -16.42 -18.88 -4.85
CA ALA A 256 -15.49 -18.38 -5.85
C ALA A 256 -16.15 -18.22 -7.23
N ARG A 257 -16.98 -19.19 -7.65
CA ARG A 257 -17.72 -19.13 -8.92
C ARG A 257 -18.70 -17.97 -8.96
N LEU A 258 -19.42 -17.72 -7.88
CA LEU A 258 -20.41 -16.65 -7.78
C LEU A 258 -19.75 -15.26 -7.87
N LEU A 259 -18.56 -15.09 -7.29
CA LEU A 259 -17.79 -13.84 -7.38
C LEU A 259 -17.03 -13.68 -8.70
N GLY A 260 -16.50 -14.77 -9.26
CA GLY A 260 -15.69 -14.77 -10.49
C GLY A 260 -16.46 -14.40 -11.76
N THR A 261 -17.79 -14.33 -11.68
CA THR A 261 -18.71 -13.94 -12.77
C THR A 261 -19.08 -12.46 -12.74
N SER A 262 -18.32 -11.61 -12.02
CA SER A 262 -18.52 -10.17 -11.98
C SER A 262 -17.94 -9.47 -13.23
N SER A 263 -18.78 -8.76 -13.97
CA SER A 263 -18.35 -7.91 -15.08
C SER A 263 -17.91 -6.52 -14.60
N ASN A 264 -17.20 -5.77 -15.45
CA ASN A 264 -16.90 -4.34 -15.25
C ASN A 264 -16.14 -4.01 -13.95
N VAL A 265 -15.23 -4.90 -13.54
CA VAL A 265 -14.30 -4.65 -12.43
C VAL A 265 -13.11 -3.82 -12.93
N GLU A 266 -12.75 -2.74 -12.22
CA GLU A 266 -11.76 -1.77 -12.70
C GLU A 266 -10.37 -2.39 -12.94
N SER A 267 -9.91 -3.30 -12.08
CA SER A 267 -8.65 -4.04 -12.27
C SER A 267 -8.71 -5.03 -13.44
N ALA A 268 -9.85 -5.68 -13.67
CA ALA A 268 -10.05 -6.56 -14.83
C ALA A 268 -10.13 -5.80 -16.16
N ASN A 269 -10.49 -4.51 -16.13
CA ASN A 269 -10.52 -3.67 -17.33
C ASN A 269 -9.11 -3.32 -17.86
N VAL A 270 -8.09 -3.32 -17.02
CA VAL A 270 -6.73 -2.90 -17.43
C VAL A 270 -6.13 -3.85 -18.48
N PRO A 271 -6.08 -5.19 -18.28
CA PRO A 271 -5.61 -6.11 -19.32
C PRO A 271 -6.45 -6.05 -20.60
N GLN A 272 -7.78 -5.97 -20.48
CA GLN A 272 -8.69 -5.84 -21.62
C GLN A 272 -8.39 -4.58 -22.43
N ALA A 273 -8.25 -3.43 -21.77
CA ALA A 273 -7.93 -2.16 -22.43
C ALA A 273 -6.56 -2.19 -23.11
N MET A 274 -5.56 -2.90 -22.54
CA MET A 274 -4.27 -3.10 -23.21
C MET A 274 -4.41 -3.97 -24.47
N GLN A 275 -5.19 -5.05 -24.42
CA GLN A 275 -5.48 -5.87 -25.61
C GLN A 275 -6.19 -5.05 -26.70
N GLU A 276 -7.16 -4.21 -26.33
CA GLU A 276 -7.86 -3.33 -27.27
C GLU A 276 -6.94 -2.31 -27.96
N VAL A 277 -5.90 -1.84 -27.26
CA VAL A 277 -4.84 -0.99 -27.85
C VAL A 277 -3.96 -1.84 -28.77
N ALA A 278 -3.47 -2.99 -28.32
CA ALA A 278 -2.60 -3.88 -29.12
C ALA A 278 -3.27 -4.35 -30.42
N LEU A 279 -4.53 -4.76 -30.37
CA LEU A 279 -5.33 -5.14 -31.54
C LEU A 279 -5.50 -3.96 -32.51
N GLN A 280 -5.65 -2.74 -32.00
CA GLN A 280 -5.75 -1.58 -32.86
C GLN A 280 -4.41 -1.20 -33.50
N ILE A 281 -3.31 -1.37 -32.79
CA ILE A 281 -1.95 -1.16 -33.34
C ILE A 281 -1.76 -2.05 -34.58
N VAL A 282 -2.08 -3.34 -34.47
CA VAL A 282 -1.96 -4.32 -35.57
C VAL A 282 -2.88 -3.99 -36.77
N LYS A 283 -4.01 -3.32 -36.53
CA LYS A 283 -4.92 -2.87 -37.61
C LYS A 283 -4.40 -1.62 -38.31
N ASP A 284 -3.73 -0.72 -37.57
CA ASP A 284 -3.26 0.55 -38.10
C ASP A 284 -1.87 0.44 -38.74
N ILE A 285 -1.03 -0.48 -38.26
CA ILE A 285 0.29 -0.80 -38.79
C ILE A 285 0.56 -2.31 -38.74
N GLU A 286 1.38 -2.81 -39.67
CA GLU A 286 1.79 -4.22 -39.66
C GLU A 286 2.47 -4.60 -38.32
N PRO A 287 2.15 -5.77 -37.73
CA PRO A 287 2.77 -6.22 -36.48
C PRO A 287 4.29 -6.16 -36.52
N GLU A 288 4.89 -6.61 -37.62
CA GLU A 288 6.34 -6.68 -37.84
C GLU A 288 6.96 -5.27 -37.77
N LYS A 289 6.26 -4.28 -38.33
CA LYS A 289 6.69 -2.88 -38.32
C LYS A 289 6.68 -2.30 -36.90
N PHE A 290 5.67 -2.62 -36.09
CA PHE A 290 5.61 -2.16 -34.70
C PHE A 290 6.67 -2.85 -33.82
N HIS A 291 6.90 -4.15 -34.04
CA HIS A 291 7.94 -4.91 -33.33
C HIS A 291 9.35 -4.43 -33.67
N ALA A 292 9.58 -3.99 -34.90
CA ALA A 292 10.87 -3.48 -35.35
C ALA A 292 11.20 -2.08 -34.81
N MET A 293 10.22 -1.33 -34.31
CA MET A 293 10.46 -0.01 -33.70
C MET A 293 11.24 -0.17 -32.40
N THR A 294 12.18 0.76 -32.17
CA THR A 294 12.73 0.95 -30.82
C THR A 294 11.62 1.36 -29.86
N ILE A 295 11.81 1.18 -28.55
CA ILE A 295 10.80 1.56 -27.55
C ILE A 295 10.51 3.06 -27.65
N GLU A 296 11.55 3.87 -27.84
CA GLU A 296 11.47 5.32 -28.01
C GLU A 296 10.68 5.71 -29.27
N ASP A 297 10.94 5.06 -30.41
CA ASP A 297 10.22 5.34 -31.65
C ASP A 297 8.74 4.92 -31.56
N ALA A 298 8.47 3.76 -30.96
CA ALA A 298 7.12 3.25 -30.74
C ALA A 298 6.33 4.16 -29.78
N GLU A 299 6.97 4.60 -28.69
CA GLU A 299 6.41 5.58 -27.75
C GLU A 299 6.06 6.88 -28.48
N ASN A 300 7.04 7.46 -29.20
CA ASN A 300 6.83 8.71 -29.91
C ASN A 300 5.72 8.58 -30.98
N TRP A 301 5.69 7.47 -31.71
CA TRP A 301 4.63 7.19 -32.68
C TRP A 301 3.26 7.12 -31.99
N LEU A 302 3.10 6.33 -30.93
CA LEU A 302 1.84 6.21 -30.20
C LEU A 302 1.35 7.54 -29.61
N GLN A 303 2.28 8.38 -29.16
CA GLN A 303 1.96 9.70 -28.60
C GLN A 303 1.55 10.71 -29.68
N THR A 304 2.17 10.69 -30.86
CA THR A 304 2.02 11.75 -31.87
C THR A 304 1.10 11.39 -33.04
N THR A 305 0.90 10.10 -33.31
CA THR A 305 0.11 9.65 -34.47
C THR A 305 -1.37 10.01 -34.34
N THR A 306 -1.99 10.31 -35.47
CA THR A 306 -3.43 10.58 -35.62
C THR A 306 -4.24 9.29 -35.83
N SER A 307 -3.58 8.13 -35.89
CA SER A 307 -4.22 6.82 -36.02
C SER A 307 -5.11 6.50 -34.82
N LEU A 308 -6.01 5.53 -34.99
CA LEU A 308 -6.91 5.10 -33.92
C LEU A 308 -6.14 4.43 -32.79
N ALA A 309 -5.03 3.75 -33.09
CA ALA A 309 -4.10 3.18 -32.13
C ALA A 309 -3.50 4.26 -31.22
N GLY A 310 -2.98 5.35 -31.79
CA GLY A 310 -2.46 6.47 -31.01
C GLY A 310 -3.54 7.13 -30.15
N TYR A 311 -4.73 7.33 -30.70
CA TYR A 311 -5.87 7.83 -29.92
C TYR A 311 -6.21 6.91 -28.74
N ARG A 312 -6.35 5.60 -28.96
CA ARG A 312 -6.68 4.62 -27.91
C ARG A 312 -5.58 4.54 -26.85
N PHE A 313 -4.31 4.59 -27.25
CA PHE A 313 -3.19 4.63 -26.32
C PHE A 313 -3.23 5.87 -25.41
N ARG A 314 -3.48 7.06 -25.97
CA ARG A 314 -3.63 8.29 -25.18
C ARG A 314 -4.86 8.24 -24.25
N GLN A 315 -5.96 7.63 -24.68
CA GLN A 315 -7.12 7.38 -23.80
C GLN A 315 -6.81 6.38 -22.69
N PHE A 316 -6.02 5.33 -22.99
CA PHE A 316 -5.54 4.39 -21.99
C PHE A 316 -4.71 5.12 -20.93
N LEU A 317 -3.73 5.93 -21.32
CA LEU A 317 -2.92 6.71 -20.38
C LEU A 317 -3.78 7.69 -19.55
N LYS A 318 -4.77 8.35 -20.17
CA LYS A 318 -5.68 9.23 -19.44
C LYS A 318 -6.48 8.49 -18.37
N ARG A 319 -6.91 7.25 -18.64
CA ARG A 319 -7.73 6.45 -17.74
C ARG A 319 -6.93 5.69 -16.69
N HIS A 320 -5.81 5.09 -17.10
CA HIS A 320 -5.05 4.09 -16.34
C HIS A 320 -3.59 4.48 -16.12
N GLY A 321 -3.13 5.60 -16.67
CA GLY A 321 -1.73 6.00 -16.62
C GLY A 321 -1.21 6.30 -15.21
N HIS A 322 -2.09 6.55 -14.24
CA HIS A 322 -1.71 6.70 -12.82
C HIS A 322 -1.25 5.39 -12.15
N ARG A 323 -1.38 4.25 -12.82
CA ARG A 323 -1.02 2.92 -12.30
C ARG A 323 0.45 2.56 -12.56
N CYS A 324 0.96 1.65 -11.72
CA CYS A 324 2.31 1.07 -11.80
C CYS A 324 2.40 -0.21 -10.94
N LEU A 325 3.57 -0.84 -10.91
CA LEU A 325 3.93 -1.72 -9.80
C LEU A 325 4.16 -0.87 -8.54
N LYS A 326 3.81 -1.40 -7.37
CA LYS A 326 3.89 -0.68 -6.08
C LYS A 326 3.11 0.64 -6.09
N GLU A 327 1.81 0.54 -6.43
CA GLU A 327 0.90 1.67 -6.64
C GLU A 327 0.71 2.61 -5.45
N PHE A 328 1.07 2.19 -4.24
CA PHE A 328 0.96 3.00 -3.02
C PHE A 328 2.24 3.75 -2.64
N ASP A 329 3.39 3.39 -3.19
CA ASP A 329 4.63 4.12 -2.91
C ASP A 329 4.80 5.30 -3.87
N VAL A 330 4.83 6.53 -3.34
CA VAL A 330 5.01 7.73 -4.17
C VAL A 330 6.38 7.81 -4.86
N HIS A 331 7.34 6.98 -4.47
CA HIS A 331 8.60 6.83 -5.19
C HIS A 331 8.46 6.04 -6.52
N SER A 332 7.40 5.24 -6.68
CA SER A 332 7.18 4.42 -7.89
C SER A 332 6.89 5.26 -9.14
N VAL A 333 7.33 4.77 -10.31
CA VAL A 333 7.12 5.45 -11.60
C VAL A 333 5.89 4.88 -12.32
N THR A 334 4.93 5.75 -12.63
CA THR A 334 3.66 5.39 -13.29
C THR A 334 3.76 5.36 -14.81
N TRP A 335 2.81 4.70 -15.48
CA TRP A 335 2.76 4.65 -16.95
C TRP A 335 2.60 6.04 -17.59
N ASP A 336 1.92 6.96 -16.91
CA ASP A 336 1.79 8.37 -17.32
C ASP A 336 3.12 9.14 -17.18
N MET A 337 3.94 8.81 -16.17
CA MET A 337 5.26 9.43 -15.99
C MET A 337 6.32 8.84 -16.93
N ASN A 338 6.26 7.54 -17.19
CA ASN A 338 7.16 6.84 -18.11
C ASN A 338 6.42 5.64 -18.75
N PRO A 339 5.94 5.78 -20.00
CA PRO A 339 5.16 4.73 -20.65
C PRO A 339 6.02 3.63 -21.27
N LYS A 340 7.36 3.68 -21.20
CA LYS A 340 8.25 2.72 -21.88
C LYS A 340 7.95 1.26 -21.57
N LEU A 341 7.68 0.94 -20.30
CA LEU A 341 7.31 -0.43 -19.91
C LEU A 341 5.98 -0.85 -20.54
N LEU A 342 4.99 0.06 -20.58
CA LEU A 342 3.71 -0.18 -21.24
C LEU A 342 3.89 -0.39 -22.74
N VAL A 343 4.71 0.43 -23.40
CA VAL A 343 5.02 0.28 -24.84
C VAL A 343 5.66 -1.08 -25.12
N LYS A 344 6.63 -1.50 -24.30
CA LYS A 344 7.24 -2.84 -24.41
C LYS A 344 6.20 -3.96 -24.24
N LEU A 345 5.26 -3.82 -23.30
CA LEU A 345 4.17 -4.78 -23.13
C LEU A 345 3.25 -4.81 -24.36
N LEU A 346 2.91 -3.66 -24.94
CA LEU A 346 2.10 -3.57 -26.15
C LEU A 346 2.80 -4.18 -27.36
N GLN A 347 4.12 -4.03 -27.48
CA GLN A 347 4.91 -4.70 -28.52
C GLN A 347 4.79 -6.22 -28.39
N ASN A 348 4.97 -6.78 -27.19
CA ASN A 348 4.83 -8.22 -26.97
C ASN A 348 3.39 -8.73 -27.21
N LEU A 349 2.38 -7.89 -26.98
CA LEU A 349 0.97 -8.22 -27.21
C LEU A 349 0.55 -8.09 -28.68
N ALA A 350 1.23 -7.24 -29.45
CA ALA A 350 0.98 -7.13 -30.88
C ALA A 350 1.21 -8.51 -31.53
N GLY A 351 0.26 -8.97 -32.34
CA GLY A 351 0.34 -10.30 -32.99
C GLY A 351 -0.07 -11.50 -32.14
N SER A 352 -0.11 -11.39 -30.80
CA SER A 352 -0.61 -12.46 -29.90
C SER A 352 -1.95 -12.15 -29.24
N ALA A 353 -2.37 -10.88 -29.27
CA ALA A 353 -3.66 -10.43 -28.74
C ALA A 353 -4.82 -11.14 -29.44
N ARG A 354 -5.72 -11.73 -28.65
CA ARG A 354 -6.95 -12.34 -29.12
C ARG A 354 -8.11 -11.39 -28.84
N ASP A 355 -9.03 -11.30 -29.79
CA ASP A 355 -10.33 -10.70 -29.52
C ASP A 355 -11.15 -11.73 -28.73
N ASP A 356 -11.01 -11.70 -27.40
CA ASP A 356 -11.71 -12.63 -26.51
C ASP A 356 -13.24 -12.36 -26.45
N GLY A 357 -13.74 -11.38 -27.21
CA GLY A 357 -15.14 -10.97 -27.19
C GLY A 357 -15.56 -10.41 -25.83
N LYS A 358 -16.70 -9.73 -25.78
CA LYS A 358 -17.33 -9.45 -24.49
C LYS A 358 -17.86 -10.78 -23.96
N LYS A 359 -17.26 -11.32 -22.89
CA LYS A 359 -17.87 -12.45 -22.15
C LYS A 359 -19.29 -12.03 -21.74
N GLU A 360 -20.29 -12.68 -22.32
CA GLU A 360 -21.69 -12.47 -21.94
C GLU A 360 -21.87 -12.83 -20.46
N GLU A 361 -22.60 -12.00 -19.71
CA GLU A 361 -22.94 -12.32 -18.33
C GLU A 361 -23.81 -13.58 -18.30
N GLU A 362 -23.30 -14.66 -17.69
CA GLU A 362 -24.10 -15.86 -17.51
C GLU A 362 -25.36 -15.57 -16.68
N ASN A 363 -26.50 -16.11 -17.12
CA ASN A 363 -27.76 -16.00 -16.41
C ASN A 363 -27.63 -16.59 -14.99
N ILE A 364 -28.05 -15.84 -13.97
CA ILE A 364 -28.00 -16.25 -12.55
C ILE A 364 -28.66 -17.63 -12.32
N GLY A 365 -29.75 -17.93 -13.00
CA GLY A 365 -30.42 -19.23 -12.91
C GLY A 365 -29.55 -20.39 -13.39
N LYS A 366 -28.77 -20.18 -14.47
CA LYS A 366 -27.80 -21.17 -14.98
C LYS A 366 -26.65 -21.33 -13.98
N ILE A 367 -26.12 -20.24 -13.45
CA ILE A 367 -25.06 -20.27 -12.43
C ILE A 367 -25.52 -21.11 -11.23
N PHE A 368 -26.73 -20.85 -10.70
CA PHE A 368 -27.27 -21.58 -9.55
C PHE A 368 -27.50 -23.06 -9.80
N SER A 369 -27.83 -23.45 -11.03
CA SER A 369 -28.01 -24.86 -11.40
C SER A 369 -26.71 -25.66 -11.45
N GLN A 370 -25.56 -24.97 -11.48
CA GLN A 370 -24.24 -25.56 -11.62
C GLN A 370 -23.43 -25.50 -10.32
N LEU A 371 -24.05 -25.05 -9.22
CA LEU A 371 -23.44 -25.05 -7.89
C LEU A 371 -23.45 -26.47 -7.31
N ASN A 372 -22.40 -26.78 -6.56
CA ASN A 372 -22.28 -28.05 -5.84
C ASN A 372 -23.19 -28.09 -4.61
N VAL A 373 -23.33 -26.97 -3.91
CA VAL A 373 -24.17 -26.81 -2.72
C VAL A 373 -25.65 -26.91 -3.11
N PRO A 374 -26.42 -27.81 -2.48
CA PRO A 374 -27.84 -27.95 -2.76
C PRO A 374 -28.63 -26.77 -2.21
N LEU A 375 -29.10 -25.89 -3.09
CA LEU A 375 -29.84 -24.69 -2.68
C LEU A 375 -31.36 -24.92 -2.63
N SER A 376 -31.98 -24.60 -1.49
CA SER A 376 -33.44 -24.54 -1.35
C SER A 376 -34.03 -23.36 -2.13
N PHE A 377 -35.37 -23.27 -2.20
CA PHE A 377 -36.03 -22.12 -2.80
C PHE A 377 -35.72 -20.81 -2.05
N MET A 378 -35.62 -20.86 -0.72
CA MET A 378 -35.32 -19.69 0.09
C MET A 378 -33.88 -19.22 -0.13
N ASP A 379 -32.92 -20.14 -0.20
CA ASP A 379 -31.51 -19.80 -0.45
C ASP A 379 -31.35 -19.14 -1.82
N LYS A 380 -32.03 -19.68 -2.85
CA LYS A 380 -32.03 -19.08 -4.19
C LYS A 380 -32.63 -17.67 -4.18
N CYS A 381 -33.68 -17.41 -3.40
CA CYS A 381 -34.26 -16.08 -3.26
C CYS A 381 -33.28 -15.12 -2.57
N LEU A 382 -32.64 -15.55 -1.48
CA LEU A 382 -31.66 -14.75 -0.76
C LEU A 382 -30.43 -14.44 -1.63
N LEU A 383 -29.89 -15.45 -2.32
CA LEU A 383 -28.76 -15.29 -3.23
C LEU A 383 -29.07 -14.37 -4.42
N ARG A 384 -30.31 -14.36 -4.94
CA ARG A 384 -30.73 -13.40 -5.97
C ARG A 384 -30.66 -11.95 -5.49
N PHE A 385 -30.81 -11.72 -4.19
CA PHE A 385 -30.67 -10.40 -3.59
C PHE A 385 -29.21 -10.08 -3.21
N VAL A 386 -28.51 -11.02 -2.60
CA VAL A 386 -27.15 -10.82 -2.07
C VAL A 386 -26.11 -10.73 -3.20
N LEU A 387 -26.20 -11.59 -4.22
CA LEU A 387 -25.17 -11.69 -5.26
C LEU A 387 -24.99 -10.39 -6.07
N PRO A 388 -26.04 -9.70 -6.55
CA PRO A 388 -25.87 -8.42 -7.24
C PRO A 388 -25.20 -7.36 -6.36
N ASN A 389 -25.50 -7.34 -5.06
CA ASN A 389 -24.87 -6.42 -4.11
C ASN A 389 -23.41 -6.76 -3.85
N CYS A 390 -23.04 -8.05 -3.76
CA CYS A 390 -21.64 -8.49 -3.72
C CYS A 390 -20.87 -7.99 -4.94
N ARG A 391 -21.39 -8.24 -6.14
CA ARG A 391 -20.75 -7.81 -7.40
C ARG A 391 -20.66 -6.29 -7.51
N ARG A 392 -21.65 -5.55 -7.00
CA ARG A 392 -21.62 -4.08 -6.92
C ARG A 392 -20.53 -3.60 -5.96
N ALA A 393 -20.42 -4.21 -4.79
CA ALA A 393 -19.47 -3.82 -3.77
C ALA A 393 -18.03 -4.15 -4.16
N VAL A 394 -17.78 -5.29 -4.82
CA VAL A 394 -16.48 -5.62 -5.42
C VAL A 394 -16.07 -4.56 -6.46
N ARG A 395 -16.99 -4.18 -7.36
CA ARG A 395 -16.71 -3.10 -8.34
C ARG A 395 -16.38 -1.79 -7.66
N ALA A 396 -17.14 -1.39 -6.64
CA ALA A 396 -16.91 -0.15 -5.92
C ALA A 396 -15.59 -0.18 -5.13
N ARG A 397 -15.20 -1.31 -4.53
CA ARG A 397 -13.89 -1.49 -3.87
C ARG A 397 -12.73 -1.23 -4.84
N GLU A 398 -12.79 -1.85 -6.01
CA GLU A 398 -11.73 -1.72 -7.04
C GLU A 398 -11.72 -0.31 -7.65
N ALA A 399 -12.89 0.29 -7.86
CA ALA A 399 -13.01 1.67 -8.35
C ALA A 399 -12.53 2.69 -7.31
N GLY A 400 -12.87 2.49 -6.03
CA GLY A 400 -12.36 3.27 -4.89
C GLY A 400 -10.84 3.16 -4.75
N LYS A 401 -10.27 1.95 -4.88
CA LYS A 401 -8.81 1.77 -4.95
C LYS A 401 -8.21 2.61 -6.08
N SER A 402 -8.81 2.59 -7.27
CA SER A 402 -8.33 3.39 -8.41
C SER A 402 -8.32 4.90 -8.12
N LEU A 403 -9.34 5.44 -7.42
CA LEU A 403 -9.33 6.83 -6.95
C LEU A 403 -8.19 7.10 -5.98
N THR A 404 -7.98 6.22 -5.00
CA THR A 404 -6.85 6.31 -4.06
C THR A 404 -5.52 6.33 -4.80
N ILE A 405 -5.27 5.41 -5.72
CA ILE A 405 -4.01 5.39 -6.50
C ILE A 405 -3.84 6.67 -7.32
N LYS A 406 -4.93 7.26 -7.80
CA LYS A 406 -4.89 8.54 -8.51
C LYS A 406 -4.53 9.71 -7.59
N CYS A 407 -5.01 9.75 -6.35
CA CYS A 407 -4.55 10.70 -5.33
C CYS A 407 -3.04 10.54 -5.09
N PHE A 408 -2.57 9.30 -4.91
CA PHE A 408 -1.14 9.02 -4.76
C PHE A 408 -0.34 9.48 -5.99
N HIS A 409 -0.83 9.27 -7.21
CA HIS A 409 -0.19 9.78 -8.44
C HIS A 409 -0.10 11.31 -8.49
N TYR A 410 -1.10 12.03 -7.98
CA TYR A 410 -1.02 13.48 -7.84
C TYR A 410 0.03 13.90 -6.82
N TRP A 411 0.12 13.20 -5.68
CA TRP A 411 1.25 13.39 -4.75
C TRP A 411 2.59 13.06 -5.42
N ARG A 412 2.72 11.98 -6.20
CA ARG A 412 3.96 11.67 -6.95
C ARG A 412 4.41 12.84 -7.80
N LYS A 413 3.51 13.40 -8.61
CA LYS A 413 3.80 14.56 -9.45
C LYS A 413 4.18 15.77 -8.61
N GLY A 414 3.45 16.00 -7.52
CA GLY A 414 3.66 17.11 -6.60
C GLY A 414 5.01 17.08 -5.90
N TYR A 415 5.35 15.96 -5.27
CA TYR A 415 6.64 15.80 -4.60
C TYR A 415 7.80 15.72 -5.60
N SER A 416 7.60 15.18 -6.81
CA SER A 416 8.62 15.29 -7.87
C SER A 416 8.88 16.74 -8.27
N HIS A 417 7.83 17.57 -8.37
CA HIS A 417 7.97 19.01 -8.63
C HIS A 417 8.63 19.74 -7.47
N LEU A 418 8.25 19.43 -6.23
CA LEU A 418 8.91 19.97 -5.04
C LEU A 418 10.41 19.61 -5.01
N GLY A 419 10.77 18.35 -5.32
CA GLY A 419 12.16 17.91 -5.40
C GLY A 419 12.98 18.74 -6.40
N LYS A 420 12.43 19.01 -7.59
CA LYS A 420 13.05 19.89 -8.59
C LYS A 420 13.27 21.31 -8.07
N LEU A 421 12.26 21.88 -7.42
CA LEU A 421 12.37 23.21 -6.83
C LEU A 421 13.43 23.25 -5.72
N MET A 422 13.43 22.27 -4.83
CA MET A 422 14.42 22.17 -3.75
C MET A 422 15.86 22.01 -4.29
N VAL A 423 16.07 21.31 -5.39
CA VAL A 423 17.38 21.27 -6.08
C VAL A 423 17.73 22.65 -6.65
N SER A 424 16.80 23.31 -7.35
CA SER A 424 17.03 24.63 -7.93
C SER A 424 17.36 25.71 -6.89
N GLU A 425 16.84 25.56 -5.66
CA GLU A 425 17.10 26.43 -4.52
C GLU A 425 18.38 26.05 -3.73
N GLY A 426 19.09 24.99 -4.15
CA GLY A 426 20.29 24.48 -3.49
C GLY A 426 20.03 23.81 -2.14
N ARG A 427 18.84 23.26 -1.93
CA ARG A 427 18.44 22.56 -0.70
C ARG A 427 18.64 21.06 -0.78
N LEU A 428 18.50 20.48 -1.98
CA LEU A 428 18.77 19.07 -2.26
C LEU A 428 19.85 18.94 -3.35
N PRO A 429 20.71 17.92 -3.27
CA PRO A 429 21.65 17.62 -4.34
C PRO A 429 21.01 16.86 -5.53
N ASP A 430 19.91 16.15 -5.29
CA ASP A 430 19.22 15.30 -6.27
C ASP A 430 17.70 15.33 -6.01
N GLU A 431 16.90 15.44 -7.08
CA GLU A 431 15.44 15.60 -6.97
C GLU A 431 14.75 14.36 -6.38
N LYS A 432 15.31 13.16 -6.57
CA LYS A 432 14.73 11.90 -6.08
C LYS A 432 15.02 11.67 -4.61
N LEU A 433 15.96 12.41 -4.02
CA LEU A 433 16.24 12.31 -2.59
C LEU A 433 15.02 12.70 -1.74
N ILE A 434 14.08 13.48 -2.30
CA ILE A 434 12.85 13.88 -1.62
C ILE A 434 12.01 12.71 -1.12
N PHE A 435 12.02 11.56 -1.82
CA PHE A 435 11.23 10.39 -1.42
C PHE A 435 11.78 9.68 -0.17
N PHE A 436 12.98 10.08 0.29
CA PHE A 436 13.69 9.53 1.45
C PHE A 436 13.75 10.51 2.63
N LEU A 437 12.99 11.60 2.56
CA LEU A 437 12.79 12.56 3.64
C LEU A 437 11.40 12.36 4.24
N THR A 438 11.26 12.66 5.53
CA THR A 438 9.96 12.86 6.14
C THR A 438 9.41 14.26 5.85
N LEU A 439 8.11 14.48 6.01
CA LEU A 439 7.44 15.78 5.89
C LEU A 439 8.04 16.80 6.85
N GLU A 440 8.34 16.38 8.09
CA GLU A 440 8.99 17.25 9.08
C GLU A 440 10.42 17.61 8.65
N GLU A 441 11.20 16.66 8.14
CA GLU A 441 12.55 16.95 7.63
C GLU A 441 12.53 17.82 6.38
N MET A 442 11.50 17.72 5.53
CA MET A 442 11.29 18.64 4.42
C MET A 442 11.02 20.05 4.92
N GLU A 443 10.15 20.21 5.92
CA GLU A 443 9.89 21.50 6.56
C GLU A 443 11.18 22.10 7.13
N ASP A 444 11.96 21.30 7.86
CA ASP A 444 13.26 21.70 8.40
C ASP A 444 14.25 22.10 7.30
N LEU A 445 14.31 21.39 6.18
CA LEU A 445 15.15 21.74 5.03
C LEU A 445 14.66 22.96 4.25
N LEU A 446 13.41 23.37 4.41
CA LEU A 446 12.87 24.60 3.82
C LEU A 446 13.20 25.82 4.69
N GLU A 447 13.19 25.67 6.01
CA GLU A 447 13.60 26.72 6.96
C GLU A 447 15.12 26.81 7.11
N THR A 448 15.81 25.67 6.97
CA THR A 448 17.27 25.55 7.14
C THR A 448 17.95 25.07 5.84
N ARG A 449 19.21 24.64 5.93
CA ARG A 449 19.95 23.91 4.87
C ARG A 449 20.78 22.79 5.51
N SER A 450 20.18 22.05 6.44
CA SER A 450 20.90 21.10 7.27
C SER A 450 21.58 20.00 6.44
N PRO A 451 22.93 19.91 6.43
CA PRO A 451 23.64 18.85 5.71
C PRO A 451 23.46 17.48 6.37
N SER A 452 23.14 17.43 7.67
CA SER A 452 22.90 16.15 8.36
C SER A 452 21.63 15.46 7.84
N LEU A 453 20.56 16.21 7.56
CA LEU A 453 19.33 15.67 6.96
C LEU A 453 19.58 15.12 5.55
N ILE A 454 20.42 15.79 4.75
CA ILE A 454 20.82 15.31 3.43
C ILE A 454 21.64 14.01 3.54
N SER A 455 22.60 13.96 4.46
CA SER A 455 23.39 12.74 4.71
C SER A 455 22.51 11.58 5.14
N ARG A 456 21.55 11.83 6.03
CA ARG A 456 20.58 10.85 6.53
C ARG A 456 19.66 10.32 5.42
N ALA A 457 19.09 11.21 4.59
CA ALA A 457 18.27 10.79 3.46
C ALA A 457 19.06 9.94 2.45
N ASN A 458 20.34 10.26 2.20
CA ASN A 458 21.20 9.43 1.34
C ASN A 458 21.49 8.06 1.95
N TYR A 459 21.66 8.01 3.27
CA TYR A 459 21.81 6.75 4.00
C TYR A 459 20.56 5.89 3.87
N ARG A 460 19.37 6.44 4.13
CA ARG A 460 18.10 5.74 3.89
C ARG A 460 17.99 5.23 2.46
N LYS A 461 18.33 6.05 1.46
CA LYS A 461 18.32 5.64 0.05
C LYS A 461 19.25 4.46 -0.23
N ARG A 462 20.42 4.41 0.41
CA ARG A 462 21.36 3.26 0.33
C ARG A 462 20.73 2.01 0.94
N ILE A 463 20.25 2.10 2.18
CA ILE A 463 19.66 0.97 2.92
C ILE A 463 18.36 0.47 2.27
N PHE A 464 17.59 1.37 1.66
CA PHE A 464 16.37 1.03 0.94
C PHE A 464 16.58 -0.04 -0.12
N SER A 465 17.72 0.00 -0.84
CA SER A 465 18.06 -1.02 -1.84
C SER A 465 18.24 -2.44 -1.26
N VAL A 466 18.59 -2.53 0.02
CA VAL A 466 18.71 -3.80 0.76
C VAL A 466 17.33 -4.21 1.28
N VAL A 467 16.67 -3.35 2.05
CA VAL A 467 15.39 -3.69 2.71
C VAL A 467 14.25 -3.97 1.72
N GLU A 468 14.31 -3.39 0.52
CA GLU A 468 13.37 -3.68 -0.58
C GLU A 468 13.28 -5.17 -0.90
N ASN A 469 14.38 -5.90 -0.74
CA ASN A 469 14.49 -7.31 -1.08
C ASN A 469 14.17 -8.26 0.10
N TYR A 470 13.83 -7.72 1.26
CA TYR A 470 13.44 -8.54 2.41
C TYR A 470 12.13 -9.28 2.15
N LYS A 471 12.11 -10.54 2.57
CA LYS A 471 10.96 -11.44 2.46
C LYS A 471 10.55 -11.85 3.86
N PHE A 472 9.25 -11.82 4.13
CA PHE A 472 8.70 -12.14 5.44
C PHE A 472 7.83 -13.40 5.34
N PRO A 473 7.77 -14.22 6.41
CA PRO A 473 6.74 -15.25 6.53
C PRO A 473 5.35 -14.62 6.44
N GLU A 474 4.34 -15.39 6.00
CA GLU A 474 2.97 -14.87 5.89
C GLU A 474 2.43 -14.40 7.25
N ILE A 475 2.73 -15.13 8.33
CA ILE A 475 2.38 -14.80 9.72
C ILE A 475 3.64 -14.87 10.58
N MET A 476 3.84 -13.88 11.44
CA MET A 476 5.01 -13.74 12.31
C MET A 476 4.55 -13.46 13.75
N LYS A 477 5.27 -14.00 14.74
CA LYS A 477 5.06 -13.75 16.18
C LYS A 477 6.17 -12.85 16.72
N GLY A 478 5.82 -11.86 17.54
CA GLY A 478 6.77 -10.89 18.07
C GLY A 478 7.29 -9.94 16.99
N LEU A 479 8.50 -9.41 17.16
CA LEU A 479 9.13 -8.52 16.18
C LEU A 479 9.24 -9.23 14.82
N PRO A 480 8.67 -8.68 13.73
CA PRO A 480 8.85 -9.21 12.39
C PRO A 480 10.33 -9.33 12.03
N LYS A 481 10.72 -10.44 11.40
CA LYS A 481 12.09 -10.68 10.94
C LYS A 481 12.07 -11.18 9.49
N PRO A 482 12.95 -10.66 8.61
CA PRO A 482 13.08 -11.20 7.27
C PRO A 482 13.63 -12.63 7.30
N VAL A 483 13.17 -13.48 6.39
CA VAL A 483 13.67 -14.86 6.23
C VAL A 483 15.06 -14.88 5.59
N ASN A 484 15.38 -13.84 4.84
CA ASN A 484 16.62 -13.68 4.08
C ASN A 484 17.53 -12.57 4.66
N ASP A 485 17.33 -12.21 5.93
CA ASP A 485 18.33 -11.42 6.64
C ASP A 485 19.47 -12.39 6.99
N GLU A 486 20.60 -12.25 6.30
CA GLU A 486 21.84 -12.85 6.78
C GLU A 486 22.18 -12.07 8.05
N ASP A 487 22.03 -12.71 9.22
CA ASP A 487 22.41 -12.13 10.50
C ASP A 487 23.90 -11.69 10.41
N GLU A 488 24.15 -10.41 10.07
CA GLU A 488 25.46 -9.76 10.27
C GLU A 488 25.84 -9.73 11.77
N SER A 489 24.95 -10.17 12.65
CA SER A 489 25.04 -10.10 14.10
C SER A 489 25.78 -11.27 14.76
N ALA A 490 26.08 -12.37 14.05
CA ALA A 490 26.83 -13.48 14.65
C ALA A 490 28.33 -13.19 14.82
N ASP A 491 28.94 -12.37 13.95
CA ASP A 491 30.40 -12.19 13.92
C ASP A 491 30.90 -10.90 14.62
N ILE A 492 30.01 -9.99 15.04
CA ILE A 492 30.42 -8.69 15.60
C ILE A 492 30.41 -8.70 17.15
N TYR A 493 29.63 -9.58 17.80
CA TYR A 493 29.60 -9.64 19.26
C TYR A 493 30.82 -10.33 19.90
N GLU A 494 31.60 -11.12 19.15
CA GLU A 494 32.87 -11.67 19.66
C GLU A 494 33.97 -10.61 19.79
N PHE A 495 33.90 -9.50 19.05
CA PHE A 495 35.00 -8.50 19.05
C PHE A 495 34.87 -7.37 20.07
N ILE A 496 33.70 -7.21 20.72
CA ILE A 496 33.48 -6.15 21.72
C ILE A 496 33.66 -6.65 23.16
N ALA A 497 33.59 -7.97 23.41
CA ALA A 497 33.76 -8.54 24.75
C ALA A 497 35.22 -8.49 25.28
N ASP A 498 36.23 -8.35 24.41
CA ASP A 498 37.65 -8.40 24.81
C ASP A 498 38.27 -7.04 25.19
N LEU A 499 37.49 -5.95 25.23
CA LEU A 499 37.99 -4.64 25.69
C LEU A 499 37.60 -4.28 27.13
N THR A 500 37.22 -5.26 27.94
CA THR A 500 37.12 -5.07 29.40
C THR A 500 38.07 -5.98 30.16
N MET A 501 38.98 -5.32 30.89
CA MET A 501 39.95 -5.81 31.88
C MET A 501 41.34 -6.24 31.39
N LYS A 502 42.26 -5.27 31.34
CA LYS A 502 43.35 -5.17 32.32
C LYS A 502 43.81 -3.74 32.54
#